data_AF-A0A0U3QM70-F1
#
_entry.id   AF-A0A0U3QM70-F1
#
_cell.length_a   1.000
_cell.length_b   1.000
_cell.length_c   1.000
_cell.angle_alpha   90.00
_cell.angle_beta   90.00
_cell.angle_gamma   90.00
#
_symmetry.space_group_name_H-M   'P 1'
#
loop_
_entity.id
_entity.type
_entity.pdbx_description
1 polymer ?
#
loop_
_entity_poly.entity_id
_entity_poly.type
_entity_poly.pdbx_seq_one_letter_code
_entity_poly.pdbx_strand_id
1 'polypeptide(L)' 'MIFIDKSKHIFAFGPNLEPIAEAENGEVVVFETLDALSNQISSEEQTLEAVDFSKVNPATGPLYVKGAEPGGCIKG' A
#
# COMPACT_ATOMS: atom_id res chain seq x y z
N MET A 1 14.04 -8.42 7.51
CA MET A 1 12.68 -8.78 7.05
C MET A 1 11.75 -7.76 7.63
N ILE A 2 11.17 -6.94 6.75
CA ILE A 2 10.29 -5.85 7.14
C ILE A 2 8.85 -6.31 6.89
N PHE A 3 7.97 -6.08 7.85
CA PHE A 3 6.53 -6.32 7.70
C PHE A 3 5.80 -4.99 7.77
N ILE A 4 4.97 -4.71 6.77
CA ILE A 4 4.14 -3.50 6.71
C ILE A 4 2.68 -3.94 6.80
N ASP A 5 2.06 -3.59 7.92
CA ASP A 5 0.66 -3.85 8.24
C ASP A 5 -0.29 -3.04 7.33
N LYS A 6 -1.43 -3.64 6.98
CA LYS A 6 -2.41 -3.05 6.07
C LYS A 6 -3.04 -1.74 6.55
N SER A 7 -2.95 -1.39 7.84
CA SER A 7 -3.39 -0.09 8.36
C SER A 7 -2.51 1.06 7.89
N LYS A 8 -1.31 0.78 7.37
CA LYS A 8 -0.39 1.74 6.78
C LYS A 8 -0.58 1.78 5.26
N HIS A 9 -1.65 2.42 4.81
CA HIS A 9 -1.96 2.54 3.38
C HIS A 9 -2.25 3.99 2.98
N ILE A 10 -2.12 4.22 1.68
CA ILE A 10 -2.48 5.47 0.99
C ILE A 10 -3.55 5.18 -0.06
N PHE A 11 -4.29 6.21 -0.45
CA PHE A 11 -5.27 6.13 -1.56
C PHE A 11 -4.80 6.84 -2.84
N ALA A 12 -3.70 7.58 -2.77
CA ALA A 12 -3.10 8.25 -3.91
C ALA A 12 -1.59 8.32 -3.75
N PHE A 13 -0.86 8.06 -4.84
CA PHE A 13 0.57 8.29 -4.91
C PHE A 13 0.86 9.80 -5.01
N GLY A 14 1.87 10.27 -4.28
CA GLY A 14 2.31 11.66 -4.33
C GLY A 14 3.74 11.81 -3.83
N PRO A 15 4.45 12.87 -4.24
CA PRO A 15 5.87 13.07 -3.88
C PRO A 15 6.10 13.46 -2.42
N ASN A 16 5.05 13.88 -1.70
CA ASN A 16 5.14 14.40 -0.34
C ASN A 16 4.66 13.37 0.71
N LEU A 17 4.61 12.09 0.36
CA LEU A 17 4.22 11.04 1.29
C LEU A 17 5.42 10.65 2.15
N GLU A 18 5.23 10.65 3.47
CA GLU A 18 6.24 10.18 4.40
C GLU A 18 6.33 8.64 4.37
N PRO A 19 7.53 8.06 4.23
CA PRO A 19 7.70 6.61 4.28
C PRO A 19 7.28 6.04 5.64
N ILE A 20 6.59 4.89 5.62
CA ILE A 20 6.21 4.18 6.86
C ILE A 20 7.27 3.17 7.32
N ALA A 21 8.25 2.88 6.45
CA ALA A 21 9.34 1.95 6.64
C ALA A 21 10.43 2.22 5.60
N GLU A 22 11.64 1.75 5.87
CA GLU A 22 12.80 1.81 4.98
C GLU A 22 13.37 0.41 4.78
N ALA A 23 13.81 0.09 3.56
CA ALA A 23 14.47 -1.18 3.22
C ALA A 23 15.82 -0.95 2.54
N GLU A 24 16.77 -1.83 2.80
CA GLU A 24 18.01 -1.94 2.02
C GLU A 24 17.78 -2.73 0.73
N ASN A 25 18.65 -2.55 -0.27
CA ASN A 25 18.61 -3.37 -1.48
C ASN A 25 18.79 -4.86 -1.16
N GLY A 26 17.90 -5.70 -1.69
CA GLY A 26 17.88 -7.14 -1.45
C GLY A 26 17.19 -7.57 -0.14
N GLU A 27 16.66 -6.63 0.65
CA GLU A 27 15.89 -6.98 1.84
C GLU A 27 14.49 -7.51 1.48
N VAL A 28 14.06 -8.56 2.18
CA VAL A 28 12.70 -9.11 2.05
C VAL A 28 11.71 -8.24 2.81
N VAL A 29 10.71 -7.74 2.09
CA VAL A 29 9.59 -6.97 2.65
C VAL A 29 8.29 -7.72 2.42
N VAL A 30 7.47 -7.82 3.46
CA VAL A 30 6.14 -8.42 3.43
C VAL A 30 5.12 -7.30 3.60
N PHE A 31 4.21 -7.18 2.64
CA PHE A 31 3.10 -6.24 2.69
C PHE A 31 1.82 -7.01 3.00
N GLU A 32 1.13 -6.65 4.08
CA GLU A 32 -0.26 -7.05 4.26
C GLU A 32 -1.15 -6.02 3.54
N THR A 33 -2.12 -6.50 2.77
CA THR A 33 -2.98 -5.65 1.95
C THR A 33 -4.44 -5.78 2.36
N LEU A 34 -5.19 -4.68 2.19
CA LEU A 34 -6.64 -4.76 2.01
C LEU A 34 -6.94 -5.14 0.55
N ASP A 35 -8.13 -5.64 0.27
CA ASP A 35 -8.61 -5.77 -1.10
C ASP A 35 -8.86 -4.38 -1.74
N ALA A 36 -9.17 -4.35 -3.04
CA ALA A 36 -9.39 -3.12 -3.80
C ALA A 36 -10.58 -2.28 -3.31
N LEU A 37 -11.47 -2.85 -2.50
CA LEU A 37 -12.61 -2.18 -1.89
C LEU A 37 -12.37 -1.89 -0.40
N SER A 38 -11.13 -1.96 0.08
CA SER A 38 -10.77 -1.78 1.49
C SER A 38 -11.45 -2.77 2.44
N ASN A 39 -11.69 -4.00 1.99
CA ASN A 39 -12.41 -5.05 2.72
C ASN A 39 -13.84 -4.63 3.15
N GLN A 40 -14.46 -3.70 2.42
CA GLN A 40 -15.80 -3.21 2.76
C GLN A 40 -16.90 -4.24 2.46
N ILE A 41 -16.65 -5.18 1.54
CA ILE A 41 -17.59 -6.24 1.20
C ILE A 41 -17.22 -7.51 1.97
N SER A 42 -18.15 -7.96 2.80
CA SER A 42 -18.01 -9.12 3.68
C SER A 42 -19.15 -10.14 3.52
N SER A 43 -20.20 -9.80 2.77
CA SER A 43 -21.25 -10.74 2.35
C SER A 43 -21.85 -10.37 0.99
N GLU A 44 -22.52 -11.33 0.36
CA GLU A 44 -23.10 -11.21 -0.98
C GLU A 44 -24.34 -10.31 -1.03
N GLU A 45 -24.95 -10.03 0.13
CA GLU A 45 -26.09 -9.13 0.26
C GLU A 45 -25.69 -7.65 0.17
N GLN A 46 -24.40 -7.32 0.29
CA GLN A 46 -23.91 -5.94 0.17
C GLN A 46 -23.87 -5.51 -1.30
N THR A 47 -24.50 -4.37 -1.59
CA THR A 47 -24.51 -3.78 -2.93
C THR A 47 -23.40 -2.74 -3.09
N LEU A 48 -23.12 -2.33 -4.34
CA LEU A 48 -22.09 -1.33 -4.63
C LEU A 48 -22.41 0.04 -4.05
N GLU A 49 -23.70 0.38 -3.87
CA GLU A 49 -24.12 1.64 -3.25
C GLU A 49 -23.69 1.75 -1.79
N ALA A 50 -23.40 0.63 -1.12
CA ALA A 50 -22.90 0.61 0.25
C ALA A 50 -21.38 0.81 0.35
N VAL A 51 -20.66 0.85 -0.78
CA VAL A 51 -19.20 1.04 -0.82
C VAL A 51 -18.85 2.52 -0.70
N ASP A 52 -17.98 2.86 0.25
CA ASP A 52 -17.33 4.16 0.32
C ASP A 52 -16.24 4.24 -0.76
N PHE A 53 -16.59 4.84 -1.90
CA PHE A 53 -15.69 5.04 -3.03
C PHE A 53 -14.53 6.00 -2.73
N SER A 54 -14.55 6.74 -1.62
CA SER A 54 -13.37 7.53 -1.21
C SER A 54 -12.24 6.65 -0.65
N LYS A 55 -12.53 5.37 -0.39
CA LYS A 55 -11.60 4.39 0.19
C LYS A 55 -11.33 3.21 -0.73
N VAL A 56 -11.50 3.35 -2.04
CA VAL A 56 -11.13 2.28 -2.98
C VAL A 56 -9.64 2.34 -3.31
N ASN A 57 -9.07 1.19 -3.67
CA ASN A 57 -7.68 1.00 -4.04
C ASN A 57 -6.66 1.47 -2.98
N PRO A 58 -6.76 0.99 -1.72
CA PRO A 58 -5.70 1.22 -0.75
C PRO A 58 -4.40 0.54 -1.20
N ALA A 59 -3.28 1.26 -1.12
CA ALA A 59 -1.95 0.73 -1.35
C ALA A 59 -1.14 0.76 -0.05
N THR A 60 -0.74 -0.40 0.46
CA THR A 60 0.09 -0.52 1.67
C THR A 60 1.48 0.07 1.44
N GLY A 61 1.92 1.00 2.31
CA GLY A 61 3.15 1.76 2.15
C GLY A 61 2.99 3.23 2.57
N PRO A 62 3.88 4.12 2.10
CA PRO A 62 5.01 3.88 1.19
C PRO A 62 6.23 3.24 1.88
N LEU A 63 6.94 2.37 1.16
CA LEU A 63 8.27 1.88 1.54
C LEU A 63 9.34 2.76 0.86
N TYR A 64 10.29 3.28 1.63
CA TYR A 64 11.48 3.92 1.07
C TYR A 64 12.59 2.89 0.86
N VAL A 65 13.09 2.79 -0.37
CA VAL A 65 14.23 1.90 -0.69
C VAL A 65 15.50 2.72 -0.68
N LYS A 66 16.42 2.42 0.23
CA LYS A 66 17.66 3.18 0.37
C LYS A 66 18.54 3.05 -0.87
N GLY A 67 19.12 4.18 -1.28
CA GLY A 67 19.94 4.26 -2.48
C GLY A 67 19.16 4.25 -3.80
N ALA A 68 17.82 4.21 -3.76
CA ALA A 68 17.01 4.44 -4.95
C ALA A 68 17.03 5.93 -5.34
N GLU A 69 17.29 6.23 -6.60
CA GLU A 69 17.41 7.59 -7.13
C GLU A 69 16.55 7.77 -8.39
N PRO A 70 16.14 9.02 -8.73
CA PRO A 70 15.44 9.31 -9.98
C PRO A 70 16.21 8.80 -11.21
N GLY A 71 15.49 8.10 -12.11
CA GLY A 71 16.10 7.43 -13.27
C GLY A 71 16.60 6.01 -12.97
N GLY A 72 16.61 5.58 -11.71
CA GLY A 72 16.83 4.19 -11.31
C GLY A 72 15.61 3.29 -11.56
N CYS A 73 15.77 2.01 -11.28
CA CYS A 73 14.71 1.00 -11.37
C CYS A 73 14.63 0.20 -10.07
N ILE A 74 13.42 0.00 -9.57
CA ILE A 74 13.15 -0.96 -8.49
C ILE A 74 12.77 -2.29 -9.14
N LYS A 75 13.51 -3.35 -8.80
CA LYS A 75 13.20 -4.72 -9.19
C LYS A 75 12.79 -5.49 -7.95
N GLY A 76 11.49 -5.78 -7.85
CA GLY A 76 10.93 -6.70 -6.87
C GLY A 76 11.09 -8.16 -7.27
#